data_AF-A0A177MQI3-F1
#
_entry.id   AF-A0A177MQI3-F1
#
_cell.length_a   1.000
_cell.length_b   1.000
_cell.length_c   1.000
_cell.angle_alpha   90.00
_cell.angle_beta   90.00
_cell.angle_gamma   90.00
#
_symmetry.space_group_name_H-M   'P 1'
#
loop_
_entity.id
_entity.type
_entity.pdbx_description
1 polymer ?
#
loop_
_entity_poly.entity_id
_entity_poly.type
_entity_poly.pdbx_seq_one_letter_code
_entity_poly.pdbx_strand_id
1 'polypeptide(L)'
;MDIDHLQHYGFVLWFLPALFWARAFVFLLIKYMKINVILLLILVLVFSSYILESQILPLALDKGVVALPWVMAGYIFAKYKKNLLRNSIWKLLFFILGFLVIYSFDLLLPLDMARNSVDNIYLVFSCTSFLSYFLVFLFVNFNFLLQRYPFLTVFGIESMLVLVLHAYLNNVFHLIVEHYFNGEWYLKFLCTVAVLSLLIFIKGKYNENKIFSFVRKQT
;
A
#
# COMPACT_ATOMS: atom_id res chain seq x y z
N MET A 1 23.58 -16.71 5.15
CA MET A 1 22.12 -16.59 5.36
C MET A 1 21.84 -15.12 5.54
N ASP A 2 21.34 -14.47 4.48
CA ASP A 2 21.20 -13.03 4.39
C ASP A 2 20.13 -12.52 5.37
N ILE A 3 20.59 -12.08 6.54
CA ILE A 3 19.78 -11.40 7.54
C ILE A 3 19.10 -10.15 6.95
N ASP A 4 19.74 -9.50 5.98
CA ASP A 4 19.20 -8.34 5.29
C ASP A 4 17.94 -8.67 4.47
N HIS A 5 17.85 -9.87 3.89
CA HIS A 5 16.65 -10.30 3.17
C HIS A 5 15.49 -10.65 4.13
N LEU A 6 15.78 -11.18 5.32
CA LEU A 6 14.77 -11.52 6.35
C LEU A 6 14.07 -10.29 6.96
N GLN A 7 14.78 -9.16 7.07
CA GLN A 7 14.20 -7.91 7.58
C GLN A 7 13.03 -7.41 6.72
N HIS A 8 13.05 -7.67 5.42
CA HIS A 8 11.98 -7.27 4.50
C HIS A 8 10.70 -8.11 4.64
N TYR A 9 10.78 -9.37 5.11
CA TYR A 9 9.63 -10.28 5.18
C TYR A 9 8.74 -10.05 6.39
N GLY A 10 9.35 -9.77 7.55
CA GLY A 10 8.60 -9.35 8.72
C GLY A 10 7.71 -8.15 8.39
N PHE A 11 8.24 -7.18 7.65
CA PHE A 11 7.50 -5.98 7.26
C PHE A 11 6.16 -6.28 6.54
N VAL A 12 6.11 -7.26 5.65
CA VAL A 12 4.88 -7.62 4.90
C VAL A 12 3.83 -8.23 5.83
N LEU A 13 4.22 -9.12 6.76
CA LEU A 13 3.30 -9.73 7.72
C LEU A 13 2.81 -8.70 8.76
N TRP A 14 3.68 -7.78 9.16
CA TRP A 14 3.38 -6.73 10.13
C TRP A 14 2.64 -5.52 9.54
N PHE A 15 2.47 -5.46 8.21
CA PHE A 15 1.71 -4.41 7.52
C PHE A 15 0.26 -4.31 7.98
N LEU A 16 -0.43 -5.44 8.15
CA LEU A 16 -1.84 -5.46 8.56
C LEU A 16 -2.04 -5.01 10.02
N PRO A 17 -1.28 -5.54 11.00
CA PRO A 17 -1.27 -4.98 12.36
C PRO A 17 -0.92 -3.48 12.40
N ALA A 18 0.08 -3.04 11.62
CA ALA A 18 0.45 -1.64 11.55
C ALA A 18 -0.70 -0.74 11.05
N LEU A 19 -1.38 -1.15 9.97
CA LEU A 19 -2.57 -0.45 9.47
C LEU A 19 -3.73 -0.45 10.46
N PHE A 20 -3.94 -1.57 11.16
CA PHE A 20 -4.96 -1.66 12.21
C PHE A 20 -4.71 -0.61 13.30
N TRP A 21 -3.48 -0.54 13.82
CA TRP A 21 -3.09 0.46 14.81
C TRP A 21 -3.24 1.88 14.28
N ALA A 22 -2.74 2.14 13.07
CA ALA A 22 -2.84 3.46 12.44
C ALA A 22 -4.31 3.92 12.34
N ARG A 23 -5.20 3.02 11.92
CA ARG A 23 -6.64 3.30 11.82
C ARG A 23 -7.28 3.51 13.19
N ALA A 24 -6.94 2.70 14.18
CA ALA A 24 -7.45 2.85 15.55
C ALA A 24 -7.06 4.21 16.15
N PHE A 25 -5.80 4.61 16.00
CA PHE A 25 -5.32 5.91 16.44
C PHE A 25 -5.98 7.06 15.69
N VAL A 26 -6.05 7.02 14.35
CA VAL A 26 -6.74 8.06 13.56
C VAL A 26 -8.21 8.19 13.99
N PHE A 27 -8.90 7.07 14.23
CA PHE A 27 -10.27 7.07 14.75
C PHE A 27 -10.38 7.78 16.11
N LEU A 28 -9.50 7.45 17.06
CA LEU A 28 -9.45 8.12 18.35
C LEU A 28 -9.18 9.63 18.19
N LEU A 29 -8.19 9.99 17.39
CA LEU A 29 -7.83 11.39 17.18
C LEU A 29 -8.98 12.20 16.57
N ILE A 30 -9.68 11.67 15.55
CA ILE A 30 -10.85 12.34 14.96
C ILE A 30 -12.00 12.45 15.97
N LYS A 31 -12.18 11.46 16.85
CA LYS A 31 -13.24 11.48 17.87
C LYS A 31 -13.03 12.60 18.89
N TYR A 32 -11.78 12.87 19.26
CA TYR A 32 -11.46 13.86 20.29
C TYR A 32 -11.07 15.24 19.75
N MET A 33 -10.56 15.34 18.51
CA MET A 33 -10.06 16.58 17.92
C MET A 33 -11.01 17.10 16.84
N LYS A 34 -11.35 18.40 16.90
CA LYS A 34 -12.30 19.03 15.96
C LYS A 34 -11.67 19.47 14.63
N ILE A 35 -10.35 19.68 14.57
CA ILE A 35 -9.67 20.29 13.42
C ILE A 35 -8.73 19.29 12.74
N ASN A 36 -9.23 18.67 11.66
CA ASN A 36 -8.53 17.60 10.93
C ASN A 36 -7.19 18.03 10.31
N VAL A 37 -7.08 19.27 9.80
CA VAL A 37 -5.87 19.73 9.09
C VAL A 37 -4.72 20.02 10.06
N ILE A 38 -5.02 20.63 11.20
CA ILE A 38 -4.02 20.90 12.26
C ILE A 38 -3.52 19.57 12.83
N LEU A 39 -4.42 18.60 13.01
CA LEU A 39 -4.05 17.25 13.44
C LEU A 39 -3.10 16.56 12.45
N LEU A 40 -3.34 16.68 11.14
CA LEU A 40 -2.42 16.14 10.14
C LEU A 40 -1.03 16.78 10.26
N LEU A 41 -0.96 18.09 10.44
CA LEU A 41 0.30 18.82 10.58
C LEU A 41 1.06 18.37 11.84
N ILE A 42 0.36 18.22 12.96
CA ILE A 42 0.92 17.68 14.21
C ILE A 42 1.42 16.25 14.01
N LEU A 43 0.68 15.40 13.30
CA LEU A 43 1.09 14.02 13.03
C LEU A 43 2.33 13.94 12.14
N VAL A 44 2.48 14.84 11.16
CA VAL A 44 3.70 14.92 10.35
C VAL A 44 4.90 15.34 11.20
N LEU A 45 4.71 16.27 12.15
CA LEU A 45 5.77 16.69 13.08
C LEU A 45 6.15 15.58 14.09
N VAL A 46 5.16 14.85 14.61
CA VAL A 46 5.39 13.67 15.48
C VAL A 46 6.06 12.54 14.70
N PHE A 47 5.68 12.34 13.44
CA PHE A 47 6.34 11.40 12.55
C PHE A 47 7.80 11.77 12.29
N SER A 48 8.09 13.05 12.04
CA SER A 48 9.46 13.50 11.82
C SER A 48 10.35 13.32 13.05
N SER A 49 9.81 13.48 14.26
CA SER A 49 10.56 13.23 15.50
C SER A 49 10.76 11.74 15.77
N TYR A 50 9.75 10.90 15.47
CA TYR A 50 9.83 9.45 15.67
C TYR A 50 10.86 8.77 14.75
N ILE A 51 10.96 9.19 13.48
CA ILE A 51 11.98 8.65 12.56
C ILE A 51 13.41 8.93 13.07
N LEU A 52 13.64 10.09 13.68
CA LEU A 52 14.97 10.50 14.13
C LEU A 52 15.48 9.68 15.34
N GLU A 53 14.57 9.16 16.16
CA GLU A 53 14.94 8.42 17.38
C GLU A 53 14.90 6.89 17.23
N SER A 54 14.38 6.36 16.12
CA SER A 54 14.41 4.92 15.76
C SER A 54 13.97 3.95 16.85
N GLN A 55 12.90 4.29 17.59
CA GLN A 55 12.41 3.43 18.67
C GLN A 55 11.68 2.19 18.12
N ILE A 56 11.98 1.02 18.69
CA ILE A 56 11.31 -0.25 18.34
C ILE A 56 10.18 -0.48 19.35
N LEU A 57 8.93 -0.40 18.89
CA LEU A 57 7.76 -0.70 19.71
C LEU A 57 7.25 -2.12 19.41
N PRO A 58 6.69 -2.83 20.41
CA PRO A 58 6.16 -4.17 20.20
C PRO A 58 4.91 -4.15 19.29
N LEU A 59 4.59 -5.31 18.69
CA LEU A 59 3.36 -5.52 17.90
C LEU A 59 3.20 -4.61 16.68
N ALA A 60 4.32 -4.18 16.07
CA ALA A 60 4.34 -3.26 14.92
C ALA A 60 3.67 -1.90 15.17
N LEU A 61 3.58 -1.48 16.44
CA LEU A 61 3.08 -0.17 16.83
C LEU A 61 3.94 0.96 16.24
N ASP A 62 5.24 0.74 16.15
CA ASP A 62 6.21 1.64 15.51
C ASP A 62 5.82 1.94 14.06
N LYS A 63 5.57 0.90 13.27
CA LYS A 63 5.11 1.00 11.88
C LYS A 63 3.71 1.60 11.80
N GLY A 64 2.85 1.32 12.78
CA GLY A 64 1.52 1.91 12.90
C GLY A 64 1.56 3.42 13.11
N VAL A 65 2.44 3.91 13.99
CA VAL A 65 2.68 5.35 14.22
C VAL A 65 3.21 6.02 12.96
N VAL A 66 4.19 5.38 12.31
CA VAL A 66 4.74 5.84 11.03
C VAL A 66 3.66 5.96 9.94
N ALA A 67 2.69 5.06 9.89
CA ALA A 67 1.61 5.10 8.90
C ALA A 67 0.52 6.17 9.20
N LEU A 68 0.48 6.77 10.39
CA LEU A 68 -0.58 7.71 10.79
C LEU A 68 -0.77 8.89 9.84
N PRO A 69 0.29 9.60 9.39
CA PRO A 69 0.13 10.74 8.49
C PRO A 69 -0.58 10.34 7.20
N TRP A 70 -0.25 9.17 6.63
CA TRP A 70 -0.86 8.66 5.40
C TRP A 70 -2.32 8.27 5.59
N VAL A 71 -2.64 7.57 6.68
CA VAL A 71 -4.03 7.18 6.98
C VAL A 71 -4.89 8.43 7.21
N MET A 72 -4.36 9.42 7.92
CA MET A 72 -5.05 10.70 8.13
C MET A 72 -5.21 11.51 6.84
N ALA A 73 -4.18 11.57 5.99
CA ALA A 73 -4.25 12.20 4.67
C ALA A 73 -5.32 11.54 3.80
N GLY A 74 -5.37 10.21 3.79
CA GLY A 74 -6.42 9.44 3.10
C GLY A 74 -7.83 9.76 3.61
N TYR A 75 -8.01 9.90 4.93
CA TYR A 75 -9.29 10.30 5.52
C TYR A 75 -9.72 11.72 5.09
N ILE A 76 -8.81 12.69 5.16
CA ILE A 76 -9.07 14.06 4.71
C ILE A 76 -9.44 14.06 3.24
N PHE A 77 -8.67 13.36 2.41
CA PHE A 77 -8.96 13.23 0.99
C PHE A 77 -10.36 12.67 0.74
N ALA A 78 -10.71 11.55 1.38
CA ALA A 78 -12.02 10.92 1.23
C ALA A 78 -13.18 11.87 1.59
N LYS A 79 -12.98 12.73 2.59
CA LYS A 79 -13.94 13.75 3.01
C LYS A 79 -14.12 14.88 1.98
N TYR A 80 -13.05 15.31 1.32
CA TYR A 80 -13.08 16.47 0.40
C TYR A 80 -13.07 16.13 -1.10
N LYS A 81 -12.97 14.85 -1.47
CA LYS A 81 -12.85 14.38 -2.87
C LYS A 81 -13.90 14.93 -3.84
N LYS A 82 -15.16 15.07 -3.37
CA LYS A 82 -16.29 15.50 -4.21
C LYS A 82 -16.12 16.94 -4.73
N ASN A 83 -15.51 17.81 -3.93
CA ASN A 83 -15.30 19.21 -4.31
C ASN A 83 -14.07 19.38 -5.21
N LEU A 84 -13.00 18.63 -4.94
CA LEU A 84 -11.72 18.74 -5.66
C LEU A 84 -11.80 18.27 -7.12
N LEU A 85 -12.64 17.27 -7.40
CA LEU A 85 -12.73 16.61 -8.70
C LEU A 85 -13.91 17.09 -9.56
N ARG A 86 -14.53 18.22 -9.22
CA ARG A 86 -15.69 18.73 -9.97
C ARG A 86 -15.32 19.37 -11.30
N ASN A 87 -14.15 20.01 -11.39
CA ASN A 87 -13.74 20.80 -12.55
C ASN A 87 -12.72 20.03 -13.43
N SER A 88 -12.99 19.97 -14.73
CA SER A 88 -12.18 19.25 -15.73
C SER A 88 -10.74 19.75 -15.83
N ILE A 89 -10.50 21.05 -15.64
CA ILE A 89 -9.14 21.63 -15.69
C ILE A 89 -8.30 21.10 -14.52
N TRP A 90 -8.89 21.04 -13.32
CA TRP A 90 -8.21 20.50 -12.13
C TRP A 90 -7.94 19.01 -12.28
N LYS A 91 -8.82 18.24 -12.94
CA LYS A 91 -8.55 16.84 -13.27
C LYS A 91 -7.35 16.67 -14.20
N LEU A 92 -7.25 17.50 -15.24
CA LEU A 92 -6.13 17.46 -16.18
C LEU A 92 -4.80 17.80 -15.49
N LEU A 93 -4.77 18.90 -14.72
CA LEU A 93 -3.59 19.29 -13.94
C LEU A 93 -3.16 18.19 -12.96
N PHE A 94 -4.13 17.61 -12.27
CA PHE A 94 -3.90 16.49 -11.36
C PHE A 94 -3.32 15.27 -12.08
N PHE A 95 -3.76 15.00 -13.32
CA PHE A 95 -3.24 13.91 -14.12
C PHE A 95 -1.80 14.14 -14.57
N ILE A 96 -1.48 15.35 -15.05
CA ILE A 96 -0.13 15.73 -15.47
C ILE A 96 0.84 15.64 -14.29
N LEU A 97 0.46 16.19 -13.13
CA LEU A 97 1.24 16.09 -11.90
C LEU A 97 1.42 14.63 -11.47
N GLY A 98 0.38 13.80 -11.60
CA GLY A 98 0.43 12.35 -11.39
C GLY A 98 1.56 11.67 -12.16
N PHE A 99 1.59 11.89 -13.46
CA PHE A 99 2.61 11.34 -14.34
C PHE A 99 4.01 11.88 -14.04
N LEU A 100 4.14 13.18 -13.72
CA LEU A 100 5.42 13.76 -13.35
C LEU A 100 5.99 13.13 -12.09
N VAL A 101 5.17 12.90 -11.06
CA VAL A 101 5.60 12.24 -9.82
C VAL A 101 5.98 10.77 -10.06
N ILE A 102 5.27 10.04 -10.93
CA ILE A 102 5.64 8.66 -11.29
C ILE A 102 6.97 8.64 -12.04
N TYR A 103 7.14 9.51 -13.04
CA TYR A 103 8.36 9.57 -13.85
C TYR A 103 9.59 9.93 -13.03
N SER A 104 9.41 10.76 -12.00
CA SER A 104 10.48 11.23 -11.14
C SER A 104 10.63 10.41 -9.85
N PHE A 105 9.88 9.31 -9.70
CA PHE A 105 9.81 8.54 -8.45
C PHE A 105 11.18 7.98 -8.04
N ASP A 106 11.87 7.30 -8.94
CA ASP A 106 13.20 6.73 -8.68
C ASP A 106 14.28 7.81 -8.48
N LEU A 107 14.07 8.99 -9.05
CA LEU A 107 15.05 10.09 -9.01
C LEU A 107 14.91 10.96 -7.75
N LEU A 108 13.70 11.06 -7.19
CA LEU A 108 13.38 12.00 -6.11
C LEU A 108 13.21 11.33 -4.75
N LEU A 109 12.95 10.02 -4.69
CA LEU A 109 12.38 9.37 -3.50
C LEU A 109 13.02 8.01 -3.16
N PRO A 110 14.23 7.98 -2.58
CA PRO A 110 14.71 6.79 -1.90
C PRO A 110 13.87 6.57 -0.63
N LEU A 111 12.81 5.77 -0.73
CA LEU A 111 11.99 5.36 0.40
C LEU A 111 12.36 3.92 0.81
N ASP A 112 13.18 3.80 1.86
CA ASP A 112 13.49 2.49 2.46
C ASP A 112 12.80 2.35 3.82
N MET A 113 11.55 1.88 3.77
CA MET A 113 10.75 1.59 4.97
C MET A 113 11.24 0.37 5.76
N ALA A 114 12.09 -0.47 5.15
CA ALA A 114 12.67 -1.60 5.85
C ALA A 114 13.78 -1.13 6.79
N ARG A 115 14.61 -0.19 6.34
CA ARG A 115 15.66 0.43 7.15
C ARG A 115 15.19 1.61 8.00
N ASN A 116 13.91 2.00 7.93
CA ASN A 116 13.37 3.21 8.57
C ASN A 116 14.13 4.50 8.21
N SER A 117 14.82 4.50 7.07
CA SER A 117 15.61 5.64 6.62
C SER A 117 14.83 6.42 5.57
N VAL A 118 14.66 7.71 5.82
CA VAL A 118 13.96 8.63 4.93
C VAL A 118 14.78 9.91 4.83
N ASP A 119 15.30 10.20 3.64
CA ASP A 119 16.19 11.37 3.43
C ASP A 119 15.44 12.69 3.64
N ASN A 120 14.33 12.89 2.92
CA ASN A 120 13.49 14.07 3.05
C ASN A 120 12.05 13.67 3.37
N ILE A 121 11.74 13.63 4.67
CA ILE A 121 10.45 13.20 5.22
C ILE A 121 9.28 13.98 4.59
N TYR A 122 9.42 15.29 4.40
CA TYR A 122 8.34 16.14 3.88
C TYR A 122 8.07 15.88 2.40
N LEU A 123 9.13 15.75 1.60
CA LEU A 123 9.04 15.45 0.18
C LEU A 123 8.47 14.04 -0.01
N VAL A 124 8.97 13.08 0.75
CA VAL A 124 8.50 11.69 0.76
C VAL A 124 7.04 11.58 1.10
N PHE A 125 6.62 12.18 2.21
CA PHE A 125 5.22 12.20 2.63
C PHE A 125 4.32 12.83 1.56
N SER A 126 4.73 13.97 0.99
CA SER A 126 3.94 14.69 0.00
C SER A 126 3.78 13.90 -1.30
N CYS A 127 4.88 13.39 -1.86
CA CYS A 127 4.85 12.64 -3.11
C CYS A 127 4.12 11.31 -2.98
N THR A 128 4.34 10.55 -1.90
CA THR A 128 3.67 9.26 -1.68
C THR A 128 2.19 9.44 -1.35
N SER A 129 1.81 10.47 -0.58
CA SER A 129 0.41 10.83 -0.36
C SER A 129 -0.27 11.24 -1.68
N PHE A 130 0.42 12.05 -2.50
CA PHE A 130 -0.08 12.44 -3.80
C PHE A 130 -0.23 11.26 -4.76
N LEU A 131 0.76 10.37 -4.82
CA LEU A 131 0.75 9.16 -5.67
C LEU A 131 -0.37 8.20 -5.25
N SER A 132 -0.55 7.96 -3.94
CA SER A 132 -1.66 7.14 -3.44
C SER A 132 -3.02 7.75 -3.83
N TYR A 133 -3.16 9.07 -3.72
CA TYR A 133 -4.36 9.77 -4.19
C TYR A 133 -4.53 9.63 -5.71
N PHE A 134 -3.46 9.80 -6.49
CA PHE A 134 -3.48 9.66 -7.94
C PHE A 134 -3.94 8.26 -8.37
N LEU A 135 -3.44 7.20 -7.73
CA LEU A 135 -3.87 5.82 -7.98
C LEU A 135 -5.36 5.62 -7.66
N VAL A 136 -5.85 6.14 -6.53
CA VAL A 136 -7.28 6.07 -6.18
C VAL A 136 -8.12 6.84 -7.20
N PHE A 137 -7.66 8.01 -7.64
CA PHE A 137 -8.33 8.80 -8.68
C PHE A 137 -8.41 8.04 -10.00
N LEU A 138 -7.32 7.41 -10.44
CA LEU A 138 -7.33 6.54 -11.62
C LEU A 138 -8.36 5.43 -11.43
N PHE A 139 -8.31 4.70 -10.32
CA PHE A 139 -9.22 3.59 -10.06
C PHE A 139 -10.70 4.00 -10.08
N VAL A 140 -11.04 5.14 -9.47
CA VAL A 140 -12.43 5.64 -9.42
C VAL A 140 -12.93 6.11 -10.78
N ASN A 141 -12.12 6.82 -11.57
CA ASN A 141 -12.56 7.32 -12.88
C ASN A 141 -12.50 6.24 -13.98
N PHE A 142 -11.57 5.30 -13.86
CA PHE A 142 -11.47 4.14 -14.75
C PHE A 142 -12.29 2.94 -14.26
N ASN A 143 -13.36 3.17 -13.49
CA ASN A 143 -14.24 2.10 -13.01
C ASN A 143 -14.86 1.26 -14.16
N PHE A 144 -14.95 1.83 -15.37
CA PHE A 144 -15.29 1.07 -16.58
C PHE A 144 -14.34 -0.11 -16.85
N LEU A 145 -13.04 0.03 -16.56
CA LEU A 145 -12.07 -1.07 -16.72
C LEU A 145 -12.36 -2.22 -15.74
N LEU A 146 -12.76 -1.93 -14.50
CA LEU A 146 -13.15 -2.95 -13.53
C LEU A 146 -14.41 -3.70 -13.95
N GLN A 147 -15.38 -3.00 -14.53
CA GLN A 147 -16.58 -3.62 -15.09
C GLN A 147 -16.25 -4.49 -16.31
N ARG A 148 -15.28 -4.07 -17.13
CA ARG A 148 -14.86 -4.79 -18.34
C ARG A 148 -14.01 -6.03 -18.04
N TYR A 149 -13.23 -6.01 -16.95
CA TYR A 149 -12.28 -7.07 -16.61
C TYR A 149 -12.58 -7.67 -15.22
N PRO A 150 -13.49 -8.66 -15.13
CA PRO A 150 -13.88 -9.29 -13.86
C PRO A 150 -12.71 -10.00 -13.15
N PHE A 151 -11.62 -10.30 -13.85
CA PHE A 151 -10.40 -10.81 -13.24
C PHE A 151 -9.78 -9.84 -12.22
N LEU A 152 -9.80 -8.53 -12.52
CA LEU A 152 -9.24 -7.51 -11.62
C LEU A 152 -10.04 -7.39 -10.33
N THR A 153 -11.37 -7.56 -10.40
CA THR A 153 -12.23 -7.53 -9.21
C THR A 153 -11.98 -8.74 -8.33
N VAL A 154 -11.78 -9.93 -8.90
CA VAL A 154 -11.40 -11.13 -8.15
C VAL A 154 -10.04 -10.96 -7.46
N PHE A 155 -9.05 -10.40 -8.15
CA PHE A 155 -7.75 -10.07 -7.56
C PHE A 155 -7.87 -9.07 -6.40
N GLY A 156 -8.74 -8.07 -6.52
CA GLY A 156 -9.00 -7.11 -5.45
C GLY A 156 -9.65 -7.75 -4.22
N ILE A 157 -10.64 -8.62 -4.42
CA ILE A 157 -11.31 -9.37 -3.34
C ILE A 157 -10.30 -10.25 -2.59
N GLU A 158 -9.39 -10.87 -3.34
CA GLU A 158 -8.37 -11.78 -2.82
C GLU A 158 -7.04 -11.09 -2.50
N SER A 159 -7.04 -9.75 -2.40
CA SER A 159 -5.84 -8.94 -2.18
C SER A 159 -5.03 -9.34 -0.94
N MET A 160 -5.69 -9.80 0.13
CA MET A 160 -4.99 -10.31 1.33
C MET A 160 -4.22 -11.60 1.04
N LEU A 161 -4.80 -12.51 0.27
CA LEU A 161 -4.14 -13.75 -0.14
C LEU A 161 -2.96 -13.44 -1.06
N VAL A 162 -3.15 -12.50 -2.00
CA VAL A 162 -2.06 -11.97 -2.84
C VAL A 162 -0.95 -11.40 -1.95
N LEU A 163 -1.28 -10.55 -0.98
CA LEU A 163 -0.31 -9.91 -0.09
C LEU A 163 0.49 -10.93 0.72
N VAL A 164 -0.12 -12.02 1.19
CA VAL A 164 0.62 -13.03 1.94
C VAL A 164 1.44 -13.92 1.01
N LEU A 165 0.86 -14.42 -0.08
CA LEU A 165 1.50 -15.43 -0.92
C LEU A 165 2.55 -14.86 -1.87
N HIS A 166 2.41 -13.62 -2.34
CA HIS A 166 3.34 -13.05 -3.33
C HIS A 166 4.77 -13.06 -2.82
N ALA A 167 4.99 -12.77 -1.54
CA ALA A 167 6.31 -12.72 -0.93
C ALA A 167 7.00 -14.09 -0.97
N TYR A 168 6.27 -15.16 -0.64
CA TYR A 168 6.79 -16.52 -0.68
C TYR A 168 7.00 -17.03 -2.12
N LEU A 169 6.04 -16.79 -3.00
CA LEU A 169 6.14 -17.19 -4.40
C LEU A 169 7.30 -16.47 -5.10
N ASN A 170 7.49 -15.18 -4.80
CA ASN A 170 8.61 -14.42 -5.34
C ASN A 170 9.96 -15.02 -4.93
N ASN A 171 10.11 -15.54 -3.71
CA ASN A 171 11.33 -16.25 -3.28
C ASN A 171 11.55 -17.56 -4.02
N VAL A 172 10.50 -18.38 -4.15
CA VAL A 172 10.61 -19.64 -4.87
C VAL A 172 11.04 -19.37 -6.32
N PHE A 173 10.42 -18.39 -6.97
CA PHE A 173 10.79 -17.98 -8.31
C PHE A 173 12.12 -17.25 -8.39
N HIS A 174 12.55 -16.57 -7.33
CA HIS A 174 13.90 -16.02 -7.25
C HIS A 174 14.93 -17.13 -7.43
N LEU A 175 14.83 -18.20 -6.64
CA LEU A 175 15.75 -19.34 -6.68
C LEU A 175 15.71 -20.05 -8.04
N ILE A 176 14.52 -20.26 -8.61
CA ILE A 176 14.37 -20.93 -9.91
C ILE A 176 14.96 -20.08 -11.04
N VAL A 177 14.61 -18.80 -11.10
CA VAL A 177 15.03 -17.90 -12.20
C VAL A 177 16.51 -17.57 -12.09
N GLU A 178 17.05 -17.44 -10.88
CA GLU A 178 18.48 -17.25 -10.67
C GLU A 178 19.29 -18.46 -11.15
N HIS A 179 18.79 -19.68 -10.92
CA HIS A 179 19.48 -20.90 -11.34
C HIS A 179 19.39 -21.16 -12.86
N TYR A 180 18.23 -20.94 -13.48
CA TYR A 180 17.98 -21.34 -14.87
C TYR A 180 17.99 -20.19 -15.89
N PHE A 181 17.81 -18.95 -15.46
CA PHE A 181 17.54 -17.80 -16.34
C PHE A 181 18.36 -16.55 -15.96
N ASN A 182 19.53 -16.74 -15.34
CA ASN A 182 20.45 -15.66 -14.95
C ASN A 182 19.83 -14.54 -14.09
N GLY A 183 18.75 -14.84 -13.35
CA GLY A 183 18.19 -13.93 -12.36
C GLY A 183 17.35 -12.77 -12.90
N GLU A 184 16.93 -12.80 -14.17
CA GLU A 184 16.11 -11.76 -14.81
C GLU A 184 14.84 -11.41 -14.00
N TRP A 185 14.71 -10.15 -13.58
CA TRP A 185 13.67 -9.73 -12.63
C TRP A 185 12.24 -9.87 -13.18
N TYR A 186 12.05 -9.62 -14.47
CA TYR A 186 10.73 -9.67 -15.09
C TYR A 186 10.19 -11.11 -15.16
N LEU A 187 11.07 -12.11 -15.28
CA LEU A 187 10.68 -13.52 -15.23
C LEU A 187 10.21 -13.91 -13.83
N LYS A 188 10.92 -13.47 -12.78
CA LYS A 188 10.50 -13.68 -11.37
C LYS A 188 9.09 -13.12 -11.15
N PHE A 189 8.86 -11.89 -11.62
CA PHE A 189 7.57 -11.22 -11.52
C PHE A 189 6.46 -11.96 -12.28
N LEU A 190 6.68 -12.29 -13.56
CA LEU A 190 5.68 -12.96 -14.39
C LEU A 190 5.31 -14.34 -13.84
N CYS A 191 6.29 -15.14 -13.42
CA CYS A 191 6.03 -16.45 -12.82
C CYS A 191 5.24 -16.34 -11.51
N THR A 192 5.58 -15.36 -10.67
CA THR A 192 4.87 -15.09 -9.41
C THR A 192 3.41 -14.72 -9.67
N VAL A 193 3.15 -13.80 -10.60
CA VAL A 193 1.80 -13.38 -10.99
C VAL A 193 1.02 -14.53 -11.63
N ALA A 194 1.66 -15.34 -12.48
CA ALA A 194 1.04 -16.50 -13.11
C ALA A 194 0.57 -17.52 -12.06
N VAL A 195 1.42 -17.88 -11.08
CA VAL A 195 1.01 -18.82 -10.04
C VAL A 195 -0.04 -18.22 -9.10
N LEU A 196 0.07 -16.94 -8.72
CA LEU A 196 -0.95 -16.27 -7.92
C LEU A 196 -2.31 -16.29 -8.61
N SER A 197 -2.36 -15.97 -9.91
CA SER A 197 -3.59 -16.00 -10.69
C SER A 197 -4.21 -17.41 -10.76
N LEU A 198 -3.38 -18.44 -10.91
CA LEU A 198 -3.82 -19.83 -10.89
C LEU A 198 -4.36 -20.23 -9.51
N LEU A 199 -3.69 -19.86 -8.42
CA LEU A 199 -4.15 -20.15 -7.06
C LEU A 199 -5.48 -19.48 -6.73
N ILE A 200 -5.64 -18.21 -7.13
CA ILE A 200 -6.90 -17.47 -6.98
C ILE A 200 -8.01 -18.12 -7.80
N PHE A 201 -7.72 -18.53 -9.04
CA PHE A 201 -8.70 -19.22 -9.88
C PHE A 201 -9.13 -20.57 -9.28
N ILE A 202 -8.18 -21.37 -8.81
CA ILE A 202 -8.43 -22.63 -8.10
C ILE A 202 -9.31 -22.35 -6.87
N LYS A 203 -8.92 -21.42 -6.00
CA LYS A 203 -9.70 -21.05 -4.81
C LYS A 203 -11.12 -20.64 -5.20
N GLY A 204 -11.27 -19.81 -6.22
CA GLY A 204 -12.57 -19.37 -6.74
C GLY A 204 -13.46 -20.56 -7.15
N LYS A 205 -12.89 -21.58 -7.79
CA LYS A 205 -13.59 -22.80 -8.20
C LYS A 205 -13.96 -23.72 -7.03
N TYR A 206 -13.15 -23.78 -5.98
CA TYR A 206 -13.37 -24.64 -4.81
C TYR A 206 -14.11 -23.96 -3.65
N ASN A 207 -14.47 -22.68 -3.77
CA ASN A 207 -15.12 -21.90 -2.70
C ASN A 207 -16.58 -22.33 -2.41
N GLU A 208 -17.15 -23.25 -3.20
CA GLU A 208 -18.41 -23.94 -2.84
C GLU A 208 -18.21 -24.96 -1.70
N ASN A 209 -16.96 -25.36 -1.42
CA ASN A 209 -16.62 -26.28 -0.33
C ASN A 209 -15.97 -25.53 0.84
N LYS A 210 -16.79 -25.16 1.82
CA LYS A 210 -16.62 -24.87 3.28
C LYS A 210 -15.25 -24.49 3.93
N ILE A 211 -14.09 -24.63 3.29
CA ILE A 211 -12.77 -24.42 3.91
C ILE A 211 -12.38 -22.93 3.97
N PHE A 212 -12.95 -22.07 3.10
CA PHE A 212 -12.62 -20.64 3.04
C PHE A 212 -13.75 -19.69 3.44
N SER A 213 -14.80 -20.18 4.11
CA SER A 213 -15.99 -19.38 4.48
C SER A 213 -15.74 -18.27 5.51
N PHE A 214 -14.55 -18.16 6.09
CA PHE A 214 -14.25 -17.21 7.17
C PHE A 214 -14.12 -15.75 6.74
N VAL A 215 -14.00 -15.45 5.44
CA VAL A 215 -13.75 -14.07 4.96
C VAL A 215 -14.97 -13.44 4.27
N ARG A 216 -16.06 -14.21 4.04
CA ARG A 216 -17.20 -13.76 3.23
C ARG A 216 -18.49 -13.52 4.03
N LYS A 217 -18.38 -12.87 5.18
CA LYS A 217 -19.53 -12.22 5.83
C LYS A 217 -19.24 -10.75 6.03
N GLN A 218 -19.62 -9.93 5.05
CA GLN A 218 -20.24 -8.62 5.26
C GLN A 218 -20.75 -8.07 3.92
N THR A 219 -22.09 -8.05 3.82
CA THR A 219 -23.00 -7.19 3.02
C THR A 219 -22.69 -6.90 1.57
#